data_AF-A0A919LYN6-F1
#
_entry.id   AF-A0A919LYN6-F1
#
_cell.length_a   1.000
_cell.length_b   1.000
_cell.length_c   1.000
_cell.angle_alpha   90.00
_cell.angle_beta   90.00
_cell.angle_gamma   90.00
#
_symmetry.space_group_name_H-M   'P 1'
#
loop_
_entity.id
_entity.type
_entity.pdbx_description
1 polymer ?
#
loop_
_entity_poly.entity_id
_entity_poly.type
_entity_poly.pdbx_seq_one_letter_code
_entity_poly.pdbx_strand_id
1 'polypeptide(L)' 'MEIIFYHPTFDTQYWICELEKQLPGARVREWKAGDNRPADYARSGIRR' A
#
# COMPACT_ATOMS: atom_id res chain seq x y z
N MET A 1 -7.75 9.80 -0.85
CA MET A 1 -6.48 9.50 -0.17
C MET A 1 -5.92 8.24 -0.79
N GLU A 2 -4.77 8.32 -1.45
CA GLU A 2 -4.10 7.18 -2.05
C GLU A 2 -2.91 6.72 -1.21
N ILE A 3 -2.94 5.46 -0.81
CA ILE A 3 -1.89 4.82 -0.01
C ILE A 3 -1.19 3.80 -0.91
N ILE A 4 0.12 3.94 -1.04
CA ILE A 4 0.95 2.95 -1.71
C ILE A 4 1.58 2.02 -0.67
N PHE A 5 1.37 0.72 -0.85
CA PHE A 5 1.94 -0.32 0.00
C PHE A 5 2.93 -1.15 -0.78
N TYR A 6 4.13 -1.33 -0.22
CA TYR A 6 5.17 -2.18 -0.79
C TYR A 6 5.72 -3.12 0.28
N HIS A 7 5.68 -4.42 -0.01
CA HIS A 7 6.35 -5.42 0.80
C HIS A 7 6.92 -6.53 -0.09
N PRO A 8 8.22 -6.85 0.00
CA PRO A 8 8.84 -7.86 -0.87
C PRO A 8 8.44 -9.31 -0.55
N THR A 9 7.98 -9.58 0.68
CA THR A 9 7.71 -10.94 1.18
C THR A 9 6.31 -11.19 1.76
N PHE A 10 5.47 -10.16 1.88
CA PHE A 10 4.11 -10.32 2.44
C PHE A 10 3.06 -10.21 1.34
N ASP A 11 1.91 -10.80 1.59
CA ASP A 11 0.77 -10.73 0.70
C ASP A 11 0.17 -9.31 0.71
N THR A 12 0.53 -8.52 -0.30
CA THR A 12 0.07 -7.14 -0.46
C THR A 12 -1.45 -7.06 -0.58
N GLN A 13 -2.09 -8.04 -1.23
CA GLN A 13 -3.54 -8.04 -1.44
C GLN A 13 -4.29 -8.19 -0.12
N TYR A 14 -3.79 -9.05 0.78
CA TYR A 14 -4.35 -9.20 2.12
C TYR A 14 -4.33 -7.88 2.89
N TRP A 15 -3.19 -7.19 2.89
CA TRP A 15 -3.04 -5.90 3.57
C TRP A 15 -3.83 -4.77 2.92
N ILE A 16 -3.95 -4.76 1.58
CA ILE A 16 -4.82 -3.82 0.87
C ILE A 16 -6.27 -3.98 1.35
N CYS A 17 -6.78 -5.21 1.39
CA CYS A 17 -8.15 -5.48 1.82
C CYS A 17 -8.38 -5.08 3.29
N GLU A 18 -7.40 -5.35 4.17
CA GLU A 18 -7.51 -4.97 5.58
C GLU A 18 -7.43 -3.44 5.78
N LEU A 19 -6.54 -2.75 5.05
CA LEU A 19 -6.42 -1.30 5.10
C LEU A 19 -7.66 -0.60 4.51
N GLU A 20 -8.23 -1.12 3.42
CA GLU A 20 -9.47 -0.60 2.84
C GLU A 20 -10.67 -0.77 3.78
N LYS A 21 -10.71 -1.85 4.58
CA LYS A 21 -11.73 -2.04 5.62
C LYS A 21 -11.60 -1.04 6.77
N GLN A 22 -10.38 -0.75 7.21
CA GLN A 22 -10.11 0.14 8.34
C GLN A 22 -10.23 1.63 7.94
N LEU A 23 -10.00 1.95 6.67
CA LEU A 23 -10.03 3.30 6.13
C LEU A 23 -11.07 3.41 4.99
N PRO A 24 -12.37 3.50 5.33
CA PRO A 24 -13.41 3.70 4.33
C PRO A 24 -13.19 5.03 3.59
N GLY A 25 -12.72 4.95 2.34
CA GLY A 25 -12.41 6.11 1.49
C GLY A 25 -10.92 6.29 1.15
N ALA A 26 -10.02 5.48 1.72
CA ALA A 26 -8.65 5.38 1.26
C ALA A 26 -8.54 4.33 0.15
N ARG A 27 -7.89 4.68 -0.96
CA ARG A 27 -7.56 3.73 -2.04
C ARG A 27 -6.16 3.21 -1.78
N VAL A 28 -6.04 1.91 -1.49
CA VAL A 28 -4.75 1.29 -1.20
C VAL A 28 -4.32 0.52 -2.43
N ARG A 29 -3.16 0.85 -3.00
CA ARG A 29 -2.59 0.12 -4.15
C ARG A 29 -1.21 -0.42 -3.84
N GLU A 30 -0.87 -1.53 -4.47
CA GLU A 30 0.48 -2.06 -4.46
C GLU A 30 1.41 -1.12 -5.26
N TRP A 31 2.51 -0.70 -4.65
CA TRP A 31 3.56 -0.02 -5.40
C TRP A 31 4.39 -1.04 -6.18
N LYS A 32 4.58 -0.80 -7.46
CA LYS A 32 5.49 -1.57 -8.32
C LYS A 32 6.65 -0.71 -8.76
N ALA A 33 7.81 -1.33 -8.97
CA ALA A 33 8.98 -0.63 -9.50
C ALA A 33 8.62 -0.02 -10.87
N GLY A 34 8.63 1.31 -10.94
CA GLY A 34 8.17 2.09 -12.11
C GLY A 34 6.84 2.84 -11.90
N ASP A 35 6.14 2.63 -10.77
CA ASP A 35 4.98 3.44 -10.42
C ASP A 35 5.41 4.81 -9.89
N ASN A 36 5.39 5.81 -10.76
CA ASN A 36 5.69 7.22 -10.48
C ASN A 36 4.43 8.04 -10.16
N ARG A 37 3.29 7.39 -9.98
CA ARG A 37 2.04 8.09 -9.67
C ARG A 37 2.14 8.73 -8.28
N PRO A 38 1.62 9.96 -8.12
CA PRO A 38 1.56 10.60 -6.82
C PRO A 38 0.76 9.72 -5.84
N ALA A 39 1.26 9.63 -4.61
CA ALA A 39 0.61 8.93 -3.52
C ALA A 39 0.74 9.81 -2.27
N ASP A 40 -0.34 9.87 -1.49
CA ASP A 40 -0.39 10.71 -0.29
C ASP A 40 0.46 10.09 0.84
N TYR A 41 0.51 8.75 0.89
CA TYR A 41 1.24 8.00 1.92
C TYR A 41 1.94 6.76 1.37
N ALA A 42 3.19 6.55 1.77
CA ALA A 42 3.98 5.37 1.45
C ALA A 42 4.34 4.60 2.73
N ARG A 43 4.00 3.31 2.78
CA ARG A 43 4.38 2.43 3.89
C ARG A 43 5.26 1.30 3.36
N SER A 44 6.55 1.38 3.70
CA SER A 44 7.53 0.31 3.46
C SER A 44 7.79 -0.43 4.77
N GLY A 45 7.40 -1.71 4.81
CA GLY A 45 7.59 -2.58 5.96
C GLY A 45 8.97 -3.23 6.00
N ILE A 46 10.07 -2.49 5.74
CA ILE A 46 11.41 -3.04 5.95
C ILE A 46 11.71 -2.99 7.45
N ARG A 47 11.35 -4.04 8.19
CA ARG A 47 12.06 -4.34 9.43
C ARG A 47 13.41 -4.93 9.05
N ARG A 48 14.50 -4.23 9.37
CA ARG A 48 15.76 -4.91 9.64
C ARG A 48 15.61 -5.75 10.90
#